data_AF-A0A9R1X0P0-F1
#
_entry.id   AF-A0A9R1X0P0-F1
#
_cell.length_a   1.000
_cell.length_b   1.000
_cell.length_c   1.000
_cell.angle_alpha   90.00
_cell.angle_beta   90.00
_cell.angle_gamma   90.00
#
_symmetry.space_group_name_H-M   'P 1'
#
loop_
_entity.id
_entity.type
_entity.pdbx_description
1 polymer ?
#
loop_
_entity_poly.entity_id
_entity_poly.type
_entity_poly.pdbx_seq_one_letter_code
_entity_poly.pdbx_strand_id
1 'polypeptide(L)'
;MNQTRGEPMNSSPAFDEYKCRYYKELTLGLFKVKVSEKVYKCPYCPQSREYSYDDLCRHATRIARESKSAGLKEKGKHMGLLEFLERDIKPSESTCKRSRDPQLGLETLLQELSKRSQELISRTDSDMAFVIQQNEIIIDNFNRDLTNLLENANKKVKKIITEHEQIKMRELEKLHQQIMELQNKSESFEEEVKEKDKKIESLEDELQNIRQQLVSGLEDNRVRGFCSTISVKRIGELDAKPLIASAKRRCLSEEDTARFISLWEDHLRDPNWHPFKVIAIGEGESKEMIDEEDEKIDMLKAECDEDVYDAVVTALKELNEYNPSGRYPLAELWNNKEERRATLKEGVEFILKRWRTYKHKNRG
;
A
#
# COMPACT_ATOMS: atom_id res chain seq x y z
N MET A 1 -59.21 -57.37 -12.65
CA MET A 1 -60.18 -56.94 -11.62
C MET A 1 -59.39 -56.48 -10.42
N ASN A 2 -59.53 -55.23 -10.02
CA ASN A 2 -59.46 -54.79 -8.63
C ASN A 2 -60.04 -53.37 -8.59
N GLN A 3 -61.37 -53.34 -8.44
CA GLN A 3 -62.10 -52.15 -8.06
C GLN A 3 -61.64 -51.77 -6.65
N THR A 4 -60.72 -50.83 -6.53
CA THR A 4 -60.57 -50.08 -5.28
C THR A 4 -61.82 -49.22 -5.14
N ARG A 5 -62.75 -49.71 -4.30
CA ARG A 5 -63.85 -48.91 -3.74
C ARG A 5 -63.22 -47.64 -3.17
N GLY A 6 -63.36 -46.52 -3.87
CA GLY A 6 -62.97 -45.22 -3.36
C GLY A 6 -63.73 -44.98 -2.07
N GLU A 7 -63.00 -44.77 -0.98
CA GLU A 7 -63.57 -44.33 0.29
C GLU A 7 -64.40 -43.06 0.04
N PRO A 8 -65.58 -42.93 0.69
CA PRO A 8 -66.39 -41.75 0.52
C PRO A 8 -65.56 -40.52 0.90
N MET A 9 -65.46 -39.53 -0.01
CA MET A 9 -64.67 -38.30 0.16
C MET A 9 -64.93 -37.54 1.48
N ASN A 10 -66.02 -37.85 2.19
CA ASN A 10 -66.44 -37.25 3.45
C ASN A 10 -65.74 -37.85 4.69
N SER A 11 -64.74 -38.72 4.53
CA SER A 11 -63.96 -39.33 5.63
C SER A 11 -62.46 -38.99 5.59
N SER A 12 -62.06 -37.99 4.77
CA SER A 12 -60.67 -37.54 4.69
C SER A 12 -60.30 -36.61 5.86
N PRO A 13 -59.07 -36.67 6.42
CA PRO A 13 -58.61 -35.74 7.46
C PRO A 13 -58.77 -34.25 7.06
N ALA A 14 -58.59 -33.94 5.78
CA ALA A 14 -58.79 -32.58 5.25
C ALA A 14 -60.26 -32.13 5.30
N PHE A 15 -61.21 -33.07 5.18
CA PHE A 15 -62.63 -32.78 5.30
C PHE A 15 -63.01 -32.44 6.75
N ASP A 16 -62.50 -33.21 7.71
CA ASP A 16 -62.72 -32.96 9.13
C ASP A 16 -62.07 -31.64 9.59
N GLU A 17 -60.92 -31.26 9.04
CA GLU A 17 -60.32 -29.95 9.29
C GLU A 17 -61.23 -28.81 8.81
N TYR A 18 -61.75 -28.87 7.58
CA TYR A 18 -62.69 -27.86 7.08
C TYR A 18 -63.98 -27.83 7.90
N LYS A 19 -64.55 -29.00 8.21
CA LYS A 19 -65.75 -29.12 9.04
C LYS A 19 -65.55 -28.46 10.41
N CYS A 20 -64.47 -28.82 11.11
CA CYS A 20 -64.13 -28.28 12.43
C CYS A 20 -63.88 -26.77 12.38
N ARG A 21 -63.17 -26.28 11.36
CA ARG A 21 -62.90 -24.85 11.19
C ARG A 21 -64.19 -24.06 11.01
N TYR A 22 -65.06 -24.48 10.10
CA TYR A 22 -66.30 -23.75 9.81
C TYR A 22 -67.34 -23.86 10.93
N TYR A 23 -67.40 -25.00 11.64
CA TYR A 23 -68.17 -25.10 12.88
C TYR A 23 -67.69 -24.08 13.92
N LYS A 24 -66.38 -23.97 14.16
CA LYS A 24 -65.81 -22.98 15.07
C LYS A 24 -66.16 -21.55 14.65
N GLU A 25 -66.04 -21.21 13.37
CA GLU A 25 -66.40 -19.89 12.86
C GLU A 25 -67.89 -19.53 13.13
N LEU A 26 -68.82 -20.49 13.01
CA LEU A 26 -70.23 -20.29 13.34
C LEU A 26 -70.47 -20.13 14.85
N THR A 27 -69.81 -20.93 15.68
CA THR A 27 -69.94 -20.83 17.15
C THR A 27 -69.35 -19.53 17.72
N LEU A 28 -68.34 -18.96 17.04
CA LEU A 28 -67.78 -17.65 17.37
C LEU A 28 -68.66 -16.47 16.90
N GLY A 29 -69.78 -16.75 16.22
CA GLY A 29 -70.73 -15.73 15.77
C GLY A 29 -70.29 -14.92 14.54
N LEU A 30 -69.25 -15.38 13.81
CA LEU A 30 -68.71 -14.68 12.64
C LEU A 30 -69.71 -14.61 11.47
N PHE A 31 -70.67 -15.54 11.41
CA PHE A 31 -71.73 -15.55 10.40
C PHE A 31 -73.11 -15.71 11.05
N LYS A 32 -74.08 -14.93 10.58
CA LYS A 32 -75.46 -14.95 11.10
C LYS A 32 -76.32 -15.98 10.37
N VAL A 33 -76.52 -17.15 10.97
CA VAL A 33 -77.35 -18.24 10.43
C VAL A 33 -78.84 -18.04 10.74
N LYS A 34 -79.17 -17.62 11.97
CA LYS A 34 -80.54 -17.34 12.41
C LYS A 34 -80.86 -15.85 12.21
N VAL A 35 -81.81 -15.56 11.31
CA VAL A 35 -82.21 -14.18 10.98
C VAL A 35 -83.33 -13.72 11.91
N SER A 36 -84.34 -14.57 12.13
CA SER A 36 -85.43 -14.37 13.09
C SER A 36 -85.78 -15.70 13.78
N GLU A 37 -86.78 -15.72 14.67
CA GLU A 37 -87.12 -16.91 15.47
C GLU A 37 -87.36 -18.19 14.63
N LYS A 38 -87.92 -18.03 13.43
CA LYS A 38 -88.29 -19.14 12.52
C LYS A 38 -87.63 -19.07 11.14
N VAL A 39 -86.77 -18.08 10.89
CA VAL A 39 -86.15 -17.85 9.57
C VAL A 39 -84.63 -17.98 9.65
N TYR A 40 -84.09 -18.85 8.80
CA TYR A 40 -82.67 -19.17 8.72
C TYR A 40 -82.12 -18.94 7.32
N LYS A 41 -80.82 -18.63 7.21
CA LYS A 41 -80.10 -18.49 5.93
C LYS A 41 -78.81 -19.31 5.96
N CYS A 42 -78.44 -19.87 4.82
CA CYS A 42 -77.14 -20.51 4.64
C CYS A 42 -76.07 -19.41 4.40
N PRO A 43 -75.08 -19.25 5.28
CA PRO A 43 -74.06 -18.20 5.14
C PRO A 43 -73.08 -18.47 3.99
N TYR A 44 -73.06 -19.69 3.45
CA TYR A 44 -72.07 -20.12 2.45
C TYR A 44 -72.60 -20.08 1.02
N CYS A 45 -73.91 -19.97 0.83
CA CYS A 45 -74.53 -19.87 -0.49
C CYS A 45 -74.78 -18.40 -0.87
N PRO A 46 -74.17 -17.87 -1.94
CA PRO A 46 -74.30 -16.46 -2.32
C PRO A 46 -75.73 -16.06 -2.73
N GLN A 47 -76.57 -17.04 -3.12
CA GLN A 47 -78.00 -16.86 -3.39
C GLN A 47 -78.86 -17.60 -2.34
N SER A 48 -78.47 -17.54 -1.07
CA SER A 48 -79.25 -18.17 0.00
C SER A 48 -80.62 -17.52 0.14
N ARG A 49 -81.66 -18.29 -0.17
CA ARG A 49 -83.04 -17.94 0.20
C ARG A 49 -83.26 -18.08 1.71
N GLU A 50 -84.45 -17.67 2.14
CA GLU A 50 -84.94 -17.89 3.50
C GLU A 50 -85.46 -19.33 3.63
N TYR A 51 -85.01 -20.00 4.70
CA TYR A 51 -85.33 -21.40 4.99
C TYR A 51 -86.00 -21.50 6.37
N SER A 52 -86.90 -22.47 6.53
CA SER A 52 -87.23 -23.01 7.86
C SER A 52 -86.04 -23.81 8.40
N TYR A 53 -86.04 -24.15 9.70
CA TYR A 53 -84.98 -24.99 10.28
C TYR A 53 -84.82 -26.31 9.51
N ASP A 54 -85.92 -27.02 9.28
CA ASP A 54 -85.91 -28.31 8.58
C ASP A 54 -85.49 -28.17 7.12
N ASP A 55 -85.91 -27.10 6.44
CA ASP A 55 -85.48 -26.84 5.06
C ASP A 55 -83.99 -26.51 4.97
N LEU A 56 -83.44 -25.79 5.95
CA LEU A 56 -82.02 -25.47 5.99
C LEU A 56 -81.19 -26.72 6.28
N CYS A 57 -81.62 -27.57 7.20
CA CYS A 57 -80.99 -28.87 7.47
C CYS A 57 -80.99 -29.76 6.21
N ARG A 58 -82.11 -29.81 5.47
CA ARG A 58 -82.18 -30.51 4.17
C ARG A 58 -81.25 -29.89 3.13
N HIS A 59 -81.21 -28.56 3.03
CA HIS A 59 -80.31 -27.85 2.12
C HIS A 59 -78.84 -28.18 2.39
N ALA A 60 -78.41 -28.06 3.67
CA ALA A 60 -77.05 -28.35 4.08
C ALA A 60 -76.69 -29.82 3.86
N THR A 61 -77.59 -30.75 4.21
CA THR A 61 -77.40 -32.20 3.99
C THR A 61 -77.20 -32.52 2.51
N ARG A 62 -78.04 -31.96 1.64
CA ARG A 62 -77.96 -32.19 0.19
C ARG A 62 -76.60 -31.76 -0.38
N ILE A 63 -76.05 -30.64 0.08
CA ILE A 63 -74.74 -30.18 -0.40
C ILE A 63 -73.62 -31.01 0.21
N ALA A 64 -73.66 -31.24 1.52
CA ALA A 64 -72.60 -31.90 2.26
C ALA A 64 -72.46 -33.40 1.95
N ARG A 65 -73.58 -34.11 1.82
CA ARG A 65 -73.61 -35.58 1.68
C ARG A 65 -73.96 -36.05 0.28
N GLU A 66 -74.88 -35.38 -0.39
CA GLU A 66 -75.50 -35.91 -1.62
C GLU A 66 -74.95 -35.27 -2.92
N SER A 67 -74.38 -34.07 -2.84
CA SER A 67 -73.89 -33.36 -4.01
C SER A 67 -72.66 -34.06 -4.61
N LYS A 68 -72.75 -34.38 -5.90
CA LYS A 68 -71.63 -34.92 -6.69
C LYS A 68 -70.74 -33.83 -7.29
N SER A 69 -71.23 -32.58 -7.37
CA SER A 69 -70.52 -31.45 -7.98
C SER A 69 -69.83 -30.53 -6.95
N ALA A 70 -70.21 -30.59 -5.67
CA ALA A 70 -69.59 -29.78 -4.63
C ALA A 70 -68.18 -30.30 -4.29
N GLY A 71 -67.19 -29.40 -4.29
CA GLY A 71 -65.82 -29.71 -3.87
C GLY A 71 -65.69 -29.97 -2.36
N LEU A 72 -64.57 -30.57 -1.94
CA LEU A 72 -64.33 -31.04 -0.57
C LEU A 72 -64.50 -29.93 0.49
N LYS A 73 -63.97 -28.73 0.22
CA LYS A 73 -64.12 -27.54 1.07
C LYS A 73 -65.58 -27.09 1.20
N GLU A 74 -66.34 -27.15 0.10
CA GLU A 74 -67.73 -26.70 0.09
C GLU A 74 -68.65 -27.67 0.83
N LYS A 75 -68.38 -28.98 0.71
CA LYS A 75 -69.02 -30.00 1.54
C LYS A 75 -68.66 -29.84 3.02
N GLY A 76 -67.40 -29.52 3.32
CA GLY A 76 -66.93 -29.26 4.69
C GLY A 76 -67.64 -28.08 5.36
N LYS A 77 -67.82 -26.95 4.64
CA LYS A 77 -68.61 -25.80 5.13
C LYS A 77 -70.05 -26.21 5.51
N HIS A 78 -70.72 -26.95 4.64
CA HIS A 78 -72.11 -27.35 4.85
C HIS A 78 -72.27 -28.45 5.90
N MET A 79 -71.26 -29.32 6.10
CA MET A 79 -71.23 -30.21 7.27
C MET A 79 -71.04 -29.43 8.57
N GLY A 80 -70.16 -28.43 8.60
CA GLY A 80 -70.00 -27.57 9.77
C GLY A 80 -71.29 -26.81 10.12
N LEU A 81 -72.02 -26.34 9.10
CA LEU A 81 -73.36 -25.75 9.28
C LEU A 81 -74.38 -26.76 9.83
N LEU A 82 -74.36 -28.00 9.34
CA LEU A 82 -75.25 -29.05 9.81
C LEU A 82 -75.01 -29.37 11.30
N GLU A 83 -73.74 -29.56 11.68
CA GLU A 83 -73.36 -29.82 13.08
C GLU A 83 -73.77 -28.64 13.98
N PHE A 84 -73.62 -27.40 13.52
CA PHE A 84 -74.09 -26.22 14.23
C PHE A 84 -75.61 -26.17 14.37
N LEU A 85 -76.36 -26.50 13.31
CA LEU A 85 -77.83 -26.53 13.36
C LEU A 85 -78.35 -27.61 14.32
N GLU A 86 -77.71 -28.77 14.36
CA GLU A 86 -78.10 -29.90 15.20
C GLU A 86 -77.73 -29.70 16.67
N ARG A 87 -76.56 -29.12 16.95
CA ARG A 87 -76.02 -28.98 18.31
C ARG A 87 -76.43 -27.68 19.00
N ASP A 88 -76.43 -26.58 18.25
CA ASP A 88 -76.50 -25.24 18.83
C ASP A 88 -77.84 -24.52 18.53
N ILE A 89 -78.61 -24.98 17.55
CA ILE A 89 -79.84 -24.29 17.10
C ILE A 89 -81.13 -25.13 17.26
N LYS A 90 -81.05 -26.46 17.29
CA LYS A 90 -82.21 -27.37 17.28
C LYS A 90 -83.29 -26.94 18.30
N PRO A 91 -84.52 -26.60 17.87
CA PRO A 91 -85.61 -26.29 18.79
C PRO A 91 -85.96 -27.53 19.60
N SER A 92 -85.83 -27.49 20.93
CA SER A 92 -86.35 -28.55 21.79
C SER A 92 -87.87 -28.48 21.82
N GLU A 93 -88.55 -29.62 21.62
CA GLU A 93 -89.97 -29.76 21.91
C GLU A 93 -90.20 -29.47 23.40
N SER A 94 -90.83 -28.34 23.67
CA SER A 94 -91.05 -27.80 24.99
C SER A 94 -92.31 -28.41 25.61
N THR A 95 -92.16 -29.51 26.35
CA THR A 95 -93.14 -29.85 27.38
C THR A 95 -92.80 -29.09 28.65
N CYS A 96 -93.34 -27.88 28.77
CA CYS A 96 -93.31 -27.10 30.01
C CYS A 96 -94.43 -27.60 30.95
N LYS A 97 -94.04 -28.16 32.11
CA LYS A 97 -94.88 -28.14 33.32
C LYS A 97 -94.32 -27.09 34.27
N ARG A 98 -95.20 -26.14 34.62
CA ARG A 98 -94.97 -24.99 35.52
C ARG A 98 -94.45 -25.45 36.90
N SER A 99 -93.52 -24.71 37.51
CA SER A 99 -93.84 -23.69 38.53
C SER A 99 -92.66 -23.28 39.48
N ARG A 100 -92.61 -21.96 39.80
CA ARG A 100 -92.10 -21.19 40.98
C ARG A 100 -90.66 -20.62 41.04
N ASP A 101 -90.64 -19.30 41.27
CA ASP A 101 -89.66 -18.33 41.83
C ASP A 101 -88.26 -18.07 41.19
N PRO A 102 -88.02 -16.89 40.53
CA PRO A 102 -86.82 -16.64 39.72
C PRO A 102 -85.57 -16.04 40.40
N GLN A 103 -85.58 -15.62 41.66
CA GLN A 103 -84.46 -14.83 42.22
C GLN A 103 -83.36 -15.64 42.90
N LEU A 104 -83.67 -16.76 43.58
CA LEU A 104 -82.66 -17.56 44.30
C LEU A 104 -81.83 -18.48 43.38
N GLY A 105 -82.39 -18.86 42.21
CA GLY A 105 -81.72 -19.73 41.24
C GLY A 105 -80.67 -19.04 40.37
N LEU A 106 -80.87 -17.75 40.06
CA LEU A 106 -79.95 -16.98 39.21
C LEU A 106 -78.64 -16.64 39.94
N GLU A 107 -78.75 -16.30 41.23
CA GLU A 107 -77.61 -15.98 42.09
C GLU A 107 -76.73 -17.22 42.33
N THR A 108 -77.37 -18.39 42.50
CA THR A 108 -76.68 -19.68 42.60
C THR A 108 -75.93 -20.02 41.30
N LEU A 109 -76.53 -19.78 40.13
CA LEU A 109 -75.89 -20.02 38.84
C LEU A 109 -74.71 -19.05 38.56
N LEU A 110 -74.83 -17.79 38.99
CA LEU A 110 -73.74 -16.81 38.89
C LEU A 110 -72.54 -17.20 39.78
N GLN A 111 -72.79 -17.66 41.01
CA GLN A 111 -71.75 -18.18 41.88
C GLN A 111 -71.06 -19.42 41.29
N GLU A 112 -71.82 -20.35 40.72
CA GLU A 112 -71.28 -21.57 40.09
C GLU A 112 -70.43 -21.23 38.84
N LEU A 113 -70.88 -20.28 38.00
CA LEU A 113 -70.13 -19.79 36.85
C LEU A 113 -68.84 -19.06 37.25
N SER A 114 -68.90 -18.24 38.31
CA SER A 114 -67.72 -17.55 38.87
C SER A 114 -66.71 -18.54 39.42
N LYS A 115 -67.16 -19.57 40.14
CA LYS A 115 -66.28 -20.63 40.64
C LYS A 115 -65.61 -21.39 39.48
N ARG A 116 -66.38 -21.74 38.46
CA ARG A 116 -65.88 -22.47 37.29
C ARG A 116 -64.91 -21.64 36.44
N SER A 117 -65.11 -20.33 36.34
CA SER A 117 -64.16 -19.44 35.67
C SER A 117 -62.85 -19.32 36.45
N GLN A 118 -62.92 -19.26 37.78
CA GLN A 118 -61.74 -19.20 38.64
C GLN A 118 -60.94 -20.51 38.60
N GLU A 119 -61.62 -21.66 38.54
CA GLU A 119 -61.00 -22.97 38.31
C GLU A 119 -60.35 -23.09 36.92
N LEU A 120 -60.95 -22.49 35.89
CA LEU A 120 -60.34 -22.43 34.55
C LEU A 120 -59.08 -21.56 34.56
N ILE A 121 -59.12 -20.38 35.22
CA ILE A 121 -57.98 -19.47 35.34
C ILE A 121 -56.82 -20.16 36.09
N SER A 122 -57.09 -20.79 37.23
CA SER A 122 -56.04 -21.46 37.99
C SER A 122 -55.38 -22.61 37.21
N ARG A 123 -56.17 -23.33 36.41
CA ARG A 123 -55.67 -24.39 35.53
C ARG A 123 -54.79 -23.81 34.41
N THR A 124 -55.20 -22.72 33.79
CA THR A 124 -54.38 -22.05 32.76
C THR A 124 -53.11 -21.44 33.34
N ASP A 125 -53.15 -20.89 34.55
CA ASP A 125 -51.97 -20.34 35.22
C ASP A 125 -50.96 -21.44 35.55
N SER A 126 -51.43 -22.61 35.99
CA SER A 126 -50.59 -23.78 36.24
C SER A 126 -49.94 -24.29 34.94
N ASP A 127 -50.72 -24.41 33.86
CA ASP A 127 -50.19 -24.84 32.56
C ASP A 127 -49.17 -23.84 32.01
N MET A 128 -49.42 -22.54 32.17
CA MET A 128 -48.51 -21.48 31.75
C MET A 128 -47.22 -21.46 32.58
N ALA A 129 -47.30 -21.67 33.90
CA ALA A 129 -46.14 -21.78 34.77
C ALA A 129 -45.22 -22.95 34.36
N PHE A 130 -45.80 -24.09 33.97
CA PHE A 130 -45.04 -25.22 33.47
C PHE A 130 -44.32 -24.90 32.15
N VAL A 131 -44.99 -24.22 31.22
CA VAL A 131 -44.38 -23.79 29.94
C VAL A 131 -43.26 -22.78 30.18
N ILE A 132 -43.44 -21.83 31.11
CA ILE A 132 -42.40 -20.86 31.49
C ILE A 132 -41.17 -21.59 32.03
N GLN A 133 -41.36 -22.54 32.96
CA GLN A 133 -40.27 -23.31 33.52
C GLN A 133 -39.51 -24.12 32.45
N GLN A 134 -40.22 -24.72 31.48
CA GLN A 134 -39.56 -25.40 30.37
C GLN A 134 -38.77 -24.43 29.49
N ASN A 135 -39.32 -23.26 29.19
CA ASN A 135 -38.65 -22.25 28.40
C ASN A 135 -37.40 -21.71 29.09
N GLU A 136 -37.43 -21.51 30.41
CA GLU A 136 -36.23 -21.14 31.19
C GLU A 136 -35.10 -22.16 31.02
N ILE A 137 -35.42 -23.45 31.17
CA ILE A 137 -34.44 -24.54 31.00
C ILE A 137 -33.86 -24.55 29.57
N ILE A 138 -34.70 -24.33 28.55
CA ILE A 138 -34.26 -24.27 27.15
C ILE A 138 -33.32 -23.08 26.92
N ILE A 139 -33.70 -21.90 27.44
CA ILE A 139 -32.90 -20.68 27.33
C ILE A 139 -31.54 -20.86 28.02
N ASP A 140 -31.51 -21.43 29.21
CA ASP A 140 -30.27 -21.68 29.96
C ASP A 140 -29.35 -22.65 29.22
N ASN A 141 -29.90 -23.74 28.68
CA ASN A 141 -29.13 -24.68 27.86
C ASN A 141 -28.56 -24.00 26.61
N PHE A 142 -29.36 -23.19 25.92
CA PHE A 142 -28.91 -22.46 24.73
C PHE A 142 -27.82 -21.43 25.05
N ASN A 143 -27.99 -20.65 26.13
CA ASN A 143 -27.00 -19.68 26.58
C ASN A 143 -25.68 -20.35 26.97
N ARG A 144 -25.74 -21.52 27.62
CA ARG A 144 -24.56 -22.34 27.92
C ARG A 144 -23.85 -22.79 26.64
N ASP A 145 -24.58 -23.29 25.67
CA ASP A 145 -24.01 -23.75 24.39
C ASP A 145 -23.37 -22.60 23.61
N LEU A 146 -24.01 -21.43 23.58
CA LEU A 146 -23.43 -20.20 23.01
C LEU A 146 -22.13 -19.80 23.70
N THR A 147 -22.10 -19.84 25.03
CA THR A 147 -20.91 -19.51 25.82
C THR A 147 -19.76 -20.47 25.51
N ASN A 148 -20.04 -21.77 25.46
CA ASN A 148 -19.05 -22.80 25.12
C ASN A 148 -18.51 -22.62 23.69
N LEU A 149 -19.39 -22.30 22.72
CA LEU A 149 -18.98 -22.00 21.34
C LEU A 149 -18.07 -20.77 21.28
N LEU A 150 -18.44 -19.69 21.99
CA LEU A 150 -17.65 -18.46 22.05
C LEU A 150 -16.27 -18.72 22.66
N GLU A 151 -16.21 -19.49 23.76
CA GLU A 151 -14.95 -19.80 24.44
C GLU A 151 -14.04 -20.65 23.55
N ASN A 152 -14.59 -21.65 22.85
CA ASN A 152 -13.84 -22.48 21.91
C ASN A 152 -13.34 -21.67 20.70
N ALA A 153 -14.16 -20.76 20.16
CA ALA A 153 -13.74 -19.86 19.10
C ALA A 153 -12.59 -18.95 19.57
N ASN A 154 -12.70 -18.36 20.76
CA ASN A 154 -11.67 -17.52 21.35
C ASN A 154 -10.36 -18.28 21.61
N LYS A 155 -10.44 -19.54 22.07
CA LYS A 155 -9.24 -20.41 22.22
C LYS A 155 -8.54 -20.65 20.88
N LYS A 156 -9.29 -20.91 19.80
CA LYS A 156 -8.73 -21.09 18.45
C LYS A 156 -8.06 -19.80 17.95
N VAL A 157 -8.73 -18.65 18.09
CA VAL A 157 -8.18 -17.35 17.68
C VAL A 157 -6.90 -17.03 18.45
N LYS A 158 -6.88 -17.22 19.77
CA LYS A 158 -5.66 -17.03 20.59
C LYS A 158 -4.51 -17.90 20.10
N LYS A 159 -4.77 -19.18 19.81
CA LYS A 159 -3.75 -20.10 19.30
C LYS A 159 -3.16 -19.61 17.97
N ILE A 160 -4.01 -19.22 17.03
CA ILE A 160 -3.58 -18.68 15.72
C ILE A 160 -2.71 -17.42 15.91
N ILE A 161 -3.12 -16.50 16.78
CA ILE A 161 -2.36 -15.28 17.07
C ILE A 161 -0.97 -15.64 17.61
N THR A 162 -0.88 -16.52 18.61
CA THR A 162 0.40 -16.90 19.20
C THR A 162 1.32 -17.62 18.20
N GLU A 163 0.77 -18.49 17.34
CA GLU A 163 1.54 -19.18 16.30
C GLU A 163 2.07 -18.19 15.26
N HIS A 164 1.24 -17.23 14.84
CA HIS A 164 1.62 -16.17 13.92
C HIS A 164 2.73 -15.28 14.48
N GLU A 165 2.64 -14.88 15.75
CA GLU A 165 3.67 -14.12 16.44
C GLU A 165 4.99 -14.90 16.50
N GLN A 166 4.95 -16.20 16.81
CA GLN A 166 6.15 -17.05 16.82
C GLN A 166 6.78 -17.24 15.44
N ILE A 167 5.98 -17.28 14.37
CA ILE A 167 6.50 -17.34 12.99
C ILE A 167 7.20 -16.02 12.65
N LYS A 168 6.54 -14.89 12.91
CA LYS A 168 7.12 -13.57 12.69
C LYS A 168 8.42 -13.35 13.46
N MET A 169 8.47 -13.77 14.73
CA MET A 169 9.70 -13.66 15.54
C MET A 169 10.86 -14.44 14.92
N ARG A 170 10.62 -15.68 14.45
CA ARG A 170 11.65 -16.49 13.79
C ARG A 170 12.12 -15.88 12.47
N GLU A 171 11.23 -15.27 11.70
CA GLU A 171 11.59 -14.57 10.46
C GLU A 171 12.41 -13.31 10.75
N LEU A 172 12.00 -12.53 11.76
CA LEU A 172 12.74 -11.37 12.23
C LEU A 172 14.15 -11.76 12.70
N GLU A 173 14.30 -12.82 13.49
CA GLU A 173 15.61 -13.29 13.96
C GLU A 173 16.55 -13.67 12.80
N LYS A 174 16.04 -14.36 11.78
CA LYS A 174 16.81 -14.70 10.57
C LYS A 174 17.27 -13.45 9.81
N LEU A 175 16.38 -12.47 9.65
CA LEU A 175 16.72 -11.20 9.00
C LEU A 175 17.77 -10.43 9.80
N HIS A 176 17.65 -10.38 11.13
CA HIS A 176 18.66 -9.75 12.00
C HIS A 176 20.02 -10.42 11.87
N GLN A 177 20.08 -11.76 11.82
CA GLN A 177 21.33 -12.48 11.60
C GLN A 177 21.98 -12.14 10.25
N GLN A 178 21.18 -12.06 9.17
CA GLN A 178 21.69 -11.66 7.86
C GLN A 178 22.21 -10.23 7.84
N ILE A 179 21.52 -9.30 8.51
CA ILE A 179 21.95 -7.90 8.64
C ILE A 179 23.30 -7.84 9.37
N MET A 180 23.44 -8.55 10.50
CA MET A 180 24.71 -8.58 11.23
C MET A 180 25.87 -9.15 10.40
N GLU A 181 25.62 -10.23 9.64
CA GLU A 181 26.65 -10.80 8.77
C GLU A 181 27.08 -9.83 7.66
N LEU A 182 26.12 -9.13 7.05
CA LEU A 182 26.41 -8.13 6.03
C LEU A 182 27.14 -6.91 6.60
N GLN A 183 26.77 -6.47 7.80
CA GLN A 183 27.45 -5.38 8.51
C GLN A 183 28.92 -5.72 8.79
N ASN A 184 29.19 -6.90 9.36
CA ASN A 184 30.55 -7.35 9.62
C ASN A 184 31.40 -7.45 8.33
N LYS A 185 30.80 -7.91 7.22
CA LYS A 185 31.48 -7.94 5.92
C LYS A 185 31.77 -6.53 5.40
N SER A 186 30.84 -5.59 5.54
CA SER A 186 31.03 -4.19 5.15
C SER A 186 32.17 -3.55 5.94
N GLU A 187 32.18 -3.73 7.26
CA GLU A 187 33.23 -3.22 8.14
C GLU A 187 34.61 -3.79 7.76
N SER A 188 34.70 -5.10 7.50
CA SER A 188 35.94 -5.73 7.02
C SER A 188 36.44 -5.13 5.70
N PHE A 189 35.55 -4.84 4.75
CA PHE A 189 35.95 -4.22 3.48
C PHE A 189 36.38 -2.77 3.65
N GLU A 190 35.74 -2.01 4.53
CA GLU A 190 36.15 -0.63 4.84
C GLU A 190 37.56 -0.57 5.45
N GLU A 191 37.92 -1.52 6.29
CA GLU A 191 39.28 -1.62 6.84
C GLU A 191 40.33 -1.89 5.76
N GLU A 192 40.04 -2.82 4.83
CA GLU A 192 40.93 -3.09 3.70
C GLU A 192 41.12 -1.88 2.78
N VAL A 193 40.05 -1.12 2.53
CA VAL A 193 40.11 0.10 1.72
C VAL A 193 40.99 1.15 2.42
N LYS A 194 40.78 1.40 3.71
CA LYS A 194 41.61 2.32 4.50
C LYS A 194 43.08 1.93 4.50
N GLU A 195 43.41 0.65 4.53
CA GLU A 195 44.80 0.19 4.45
C GLU A 195 45.40 0.44 3.06
N LYS A 196 44.64 0.17 2.00
CA LYS A 196 45.08 0.42 0.62
C LYS A 196 45.26 1.91 0.34
N ASP A 197 44.38 2.76 0.84
CA ASP A 197 44.48 4.22 0.67
C ASP A 197 45.78 4.77 1.30
N LYS A 198 46.13 4.32 2.51
CA LYS A 198 47.42 4.68 3.14
C LYS A 198 48.63 4.24 2.31
N LYS A 199 48.55 3.08 1.66
CA LYS A 199 49.61 2.60 0.76
C LYS A 199 49.68 3.43 -0.51
N ILE A 200 48.55 3.85 -1.06
CA ILE A 200 48.49 4.75 -2.22
C ILE A 200 49.14 6.09 -1.87
N GLU A 201 48.75 6.72 -0.77
CA GLU A 201 49.33 7.99 -0.29
C GLU A 201 50.86 7.91 -0.16
N SER A 202 51.35 6.86 0.51
CA SER A 202 52.80 6.62 0.64
C SER A 202 53.51 6.42 -0.71
N LEU A 203 52.89 5.73 -1.66
CA LEU A 203 53.46 5.51 -2.99
C LEU A 203 53.43 6.79 -3.84
N GLU A 204 52.38 7.61 -3.71
CA GLU A 204 52.27 8.90 -4.38
C GLU A 204 53.36 9.87 -3.89
N ASP A 205 53.61 9.92 -2.58
CA ASP A 205 54.71 10.68 -1.98
C ASP A 205 56.08 10.22 -2.49
N GLU A 206 56.32 8.90 -2.57
CA GLU A 206 57.54 8.34 -3.13
C GLU A 206 57.73 8.72 -4.62
N LEU A 207 56.68 8.58 -5.43
CA LEU A 207 56.71 8.94 -6.84
C LEU A 207 56.99 10.43 -7.04
N GLN A 208 56.38 11.27 -6.21
CA GLN A 208 56.57 12.72 -6.25
C GLN A 208 58.00 13.10 -5.82
N ASN A 209 58.54 12.46 -4.78
CA ASN A 209 59.93 12.65 -4.36
C ASN A 209 60.92 12.25 -5.46
N ILE A 210 60.74 11.08 -6.09
CA ILE A 210 61.58 10.64 -7.21
C ILE A 210 61.51 11.64 -8.37
N ARG A 211 60.31 12.15 -8.67
CA ARG A 211 60.11 13.15 -9.71
C ARG A 211 60.89 14.43 -9.42
N GLN A 212 60.79 14.96 -8.21
CA GLN A 212 61.52 16.15 -7.78
C GLN A 212 63.04 15.96 -7.86
N GLN A 213 63.55 14.80 -7.44
CA GLN A 213 64.98 14.50 -7.55
C GLN A 213 65.46 14.44 -9.01
N LEU A 214 64.66 13.85 -9.91
CA LEU A 214 64.98 13.84 -11.34
C LEU A 214 64.96 15.23 -11.96
N VAL A 215 63.99 16.07 -11.58
CA VAL A 215 63.93 17.48 -12.00
C VAL A 215 65.19 18.20 -11.52
N SER A 216 65.47 18.20 -10.22
CA SER A 216 66.64 18.85 -9.63
C SER A 216 67.95 18.37 -10.27
N GLY A 217 68.15 17.06 -10.40
CA GLY A 217 69.37 16.50 -11.01
C GLY A 217 69.54 16.84 -12.49
N LEU A 218 68.47 17.11 -13.23
CA LEU A 218 68.54 17.55 -14.63
C LEU A 218 68.66 19.08 -14.76
N GLU A 219 68.15 19.86 -13.81
CA GLU A 219 68.35 21.32 -13.76
C GLU A 219 69.82 21.69 -13.61
N ASP A 220 70.55 21.02 -12.72
CA ASP A 220 71.98 21.24 -12.49
C ASP A 220 72.85 20.92 -13.73
N ASN A 221 72.31 20.17 -14.68
CA ASN A 221 72.99 19.74 -15.91
C ASN A 221 72.78 20.69 -17.12
N ARG A 222 72.06 21.81 -16.94
CA ARG A 222 71.80 22.82 -18.00
C ARG A 222 73.05 23.44 -18.62
N VAL A 223 74.22 23.27 -18.02
CA VAL A 223 75.51 23.81 -18.48
C VAL A 223 75.99 23.23 -19.83
N ARG A 224 75.47 22.07 -20.25
CA ARG A 224 75.91 21.41 -21.49
C ARG A 224 74.88 21.61 -22.59
N GLY A 225 75.09 22.62 -23.45
CA GLY A 225 74.19 23.13 -24.50
C GLY A 225 73.73 22.16 -25.61
N PHE A 226 73.25 20.98 -25.24
CA PHE A 226 72.56 20.05 -26.12
C PHE A 226 71.07 20.05 -25.80
N CYS A 227 70.25 20.37 -26.80
CA CYS A 227 68.82 20.08 -26.79
C CYS A 227 68.65 18.57 -26.56
N SER A 228 68.23 18.22 -25.34
CA SER A 228 68.08 16.85 -24.88
C SER A 228 66.66 16.39 -25.18
N THR A 229 66.44 15.12 -25.54
CA THR A 229 65.08 14.60 -25.76
C THR A 229 64.19 14.79 -24.53
N ILE A 230 64.76 14.64 -23.33
CA ILE A 230 64.12 14.99 -22.06
C ILE A 230 64.89 16.16 -21.44
N SER A 231 64.17 17.18 -20.96
CA SER A 231 64.74 18.34 -20.26
C SER A 231 63.82 18.79 -19.12
N VAL A 232 64.27 19.76 -18.34
CA VAL A 232 63.40 20.44 -17.36
C VAL A 232 62.84 21.70 -17.99
N LYS A 233 61.51 21.80 -18.10
CA LYS A 233 60.78 22.99 -18.54
C LYS A 233 60.17 23.68 -17.32
N ARG A 234 60.19 25.00 -17.30
CA ARG A 234 59.47 25.81 -16.31
C ARG A 234 58.07 26.09 -16.89
N ILE A 235 57.09 25.31 -16.45
CA ILE A 235 55.71 25.37 -16.91
C ILE A 235 55.04 26.59 -16.30
N GLY A 236 54.37 27.40 -17.12
CA GLY A 236 53.71 28.63 -16.70
C GLY A 236 54.64 29.83 -16.51
N GLU A 237 55.93 29.71 -16.90
CA GLU A 237 56.87 30.83 -16.91
C GLU A 237 56.63 31.69 -18.17
N LEU A 238 56.51 33.01 -17.99
CA LEU A 238 56.29 33.93 -19.10
C LEU A 238 57.53 34.00 -19.99
N ASP A 239 57.39 33.70 -21.30
CA ASP A 239 58.47 33.93 -22.25
C ASP A 239 58.64 35.44 -22.44
N ALA A 240 59.74 35.98 -21.90
CA ALA A 240 60.03 37.41 -21.98
C ALA A 240 60.45 37.85 -23.40
N LYS A 241 60.83 36.94 -24.31
CA LYS A 241 61.38 37.33 -25.63
C LYS A 241 60.40 38.16 -26.47
N PRO A 242 59.12 37.78 -26.61
CA PRO A 242 58.16 38.59 -27.34
C PRO A 242 57.94 39.96 -26.69
N LEU A 243 57.90 40.01 -25.35
CA LEU A 243 57.73 41.26 -24.60
C LEU A 243 58.93 42.21 -24.81
N ILE A 244 60.16 41.68 -24.75
CA ILE A 244 61.38 42.44 -25.04
C ILE A 244 61.39 42.94 -26.50
N ALA A 245 60.96 42.10 -27.45
CA ALA A 245 60.90 42.48 -28.87
C ALA A 245 59.87 43.59 -29.11
N SER A 246 58.68 43.46 -28.53
CA SER A 246 57.63 44.47 -28.59
C SER A 246 58.06 45.78 -27.93
N ALA A 247 58.69 45.71 -26.75
CA ALA A 247 59.22 46.87 -26.03
C ALA A 247 60.28 47.62 -26.85
N LYS A 248 61.17 46.89 -27.54
CA LYS A 248 62.15 47.48 -28.47
C LYS A 248 61.49 48.18 -29.65
N ARG A 249 60.43 47.60 -30.22
CA ARG A 249 59.65 48.25 -31.30
C ARG A 249 58.99 49.55 -30.82
N ARG A 250 58.58 49.60 -29.56
CA ARG A 250 57.99 50.78 -28.89
C ARG A 250 59.02 51.77 -28.36
N CYS A 251 60.32 51.51 -28.56
CA CYS A 251 61.42 52.34 -28.04
C CYS A 251 61.36 52.54 -26.51
N LEU A 252 60.88 51.55 -25.76
CA LEU A 252 60.85 51.60 -24.29
C LEU A 252 62.27 51.55 -23.71
N SER A 253 62.46 52.17 -22.54
CA SER A 253 63.70 52.03 -21.79
C SER A 253 63.85 50.60 -21.24
N GLU A 254 65.06 50.22 -20.82
CA GLU A 254 65.28 48.92 -20.17
C GLU A 254 64.46 48.79 -18.88
N GLU A 255 64.32 49.88 -18.12
CA GLU A 255 63.50 49.94 -16.91
C GLU A 255 62.01 49.77 -17.22
N ASP A 256 61.50 50.43 -18.26
CA ASP A 256 60.10 50.31 -18.68
C ASP A 256 59.79 48.93 -19.25
N THR A 257 60.76 48.32 -19.94
CA THR A 257 60.66 46.94 -20.44
C THR A 257 60.58 45.95 -19.28
N ALA A 258 61.41 46.12 -18.25
CA ALA A 258 61.38 45.29 -17.06
C ALA A 258 60.05 45.42 -16.30
N ARG A 259 59.54 46.66 -16.14
CA ARG A 259 58.22 46.92 -15.54
C ARG A 259 57.09 46.28 -16.34
N PHE A 260 57.16 46.33 -17.67
CA PHE A 260 56.17 45.71 -18.55
C PHE A 260 56.13 44.18 -18.40
N ILE A 261 57.30 43.53 -18.31
CA ILE A 261 57.37 42.08 -18.07
C ILE A 261 56.82 41.73 -16.69
N SER A 262 57.29 42.42 -15.64
CA SER A 262 56.84 42.15 -14.27
C SER A 262 55.34 42.39 -14.07
N LEU A 263 54.75 43.39 -14.75
CA LEU A 263 53.31 43.63 -14.72
C LEU A 263 52.51 42.39 -15.15
N TRP A 264 52.91 41.77 -16.26
CA TRP A 264 52.25 40.56 -16.76
C TRP A 264 52.54 39.33 -15.90
N GLU A 265 53.75 39.20 -15.37
CA GLU A 265 54.07 38.15 -14.39
C GLU A 265 53.20 38.27 -13.12
N ASP A 266 52.99 39.49 -12.62
CA ASP A 266 52.16 39.76 -11.44
C ASP A 266 50.69 39.45 -11.72
N HIS A 267 50.19 39.80 -12.91
CA HIS A 267 48.85 39.41 -13.33
C HIS A 267 48.69 37.89 -13.39
N LEU A 268 49.62 37.17 -14.03
CA LEU A 268 49.58 35.70 -14.11
C LEU A 268 49.54 35.04 -12.72
N ARG A 269 50.26 35.61 -11.74
CA ARG A 269 50.32 35.13 -10.36
C ARG A 269 49.11 35.51 -9.50
N ASP A 270 48.28 36.45 -9.94
CA ASP A 270 47.08 36.87 -9.20
C ASP A 270 46.06 35.72 -9.13
N PRO A 271 45.77 35.18 -7.93
CA PRO A 271 44.79 34.11 -7.77
C PRO A 271 43.37 34.53 -8.14
N ASN A 272 43.07 35.83 -8.08
CA ASN A 272 41.74 36.36 -8.38
C ASN A 272 41.53 36.59 -9.89
N TRP A 273 42.58 36.53 -10.70
CA TRP A 273 42.45 36.66 -12.14
C TRP A 273 42.32 35.28 -12.79
N HIS A 274 41.10 34.91 -13.18
CA HIS A 274 40.81 33.63 -13.82
C HIS A 274 39.96 33.86 -15.08
N PRO A 275 40.58 34.32 -16.19
CA PRO A 275 39.87 34.67 -17.41
C PRO A 275 39.59 33.43 -18.25
N PHE A 276 38.86 32.46 -17.68
CA PHE A 276 38.45 31.23 -18.33
C PHE A 276 36.94 31.09 -18.28
N LYS A 277 36.35 30.67 -19.39
CA LYS A 277 34.95 30.29 -19.52
C LYS A 277 34.83 28.80 -19.78
N VAL A 278 33.89 28.16 -19.09
CA VAL A 278 33.58 26.75 -19.26
C VAL A 278 32.61 26.58 -20.42
N ILE A 279 33.04 25.90 -21.48
CA ILE A 279 32.20 25.60 -22.64
C ILE A 279 31.83 24.11 -22.59
N ALA A 280 30.53 23.80 -22.68
CA ALA A 280 30.05 22.43 -22.78
C ALA A 280 30.27 21.89 -24.21
N ILE A 281 31.02 20.80 -24.33
CA ILE A 281 31.36 20.17 -25.61
C ILE A 281 30.46 18.93 -25.88
N GLY A 282 29.72 18.44 -24.88
CA GLY A 282 28.77 17.33 -25.02
C GLY A 282 28.16 16.88 -23.69
N GLU A 283 27.57 15.68 -23.66
CA GLU A 283 27.03 15.07 -22.43
C GLU A 283 28.15 14.82 -21.41
N GLY A 284 28.35 15.78 -20.50
CA GLY A 284 29.26 15.67 -19.35
C GLY A 284 30.69 16.15 -19.58
N GLU A 285 31.07 16.53 -20.80
CA GLU A 285 32.40 17.09 -21.09
C GLU A 285 32.35 18.62 -21.22
N SER A 286 33.18 19.29 -20.43
CA SER A 286 33.35 20.74 -20.47
C SER A 286 34.83 21.10 -20.58
N LYS A 287 35.15 22.11 -21.38
CA LYS A 287 36.51 22.61 -21.56
C LYS A 287 36.60 24.08 -21.17
N GLU A 288 37.60 24.41 -20.38
CA GLU A 288 37.95 25.78 -20.06
C GLU A 288 38.69 26.41 -21.25
N MET A 289 38.14 27.51 -21.75
CA MET A 289 38.71 28.31 -22.83
C MET A 289 38.90 29.74 -22.32
N ILE A 290 39.84 30.48 -22.90
CA ILE A 290 40.08 31.87 -22.50
C ILE A 290 38.80 32.68 -22.71
N ASP A 291 38.45 33.49 -21.71
CA ASP A 291 37.41 34.48 -21.86
C ASP A 291 37.95 35.69 -22.63
N GLU A 292 37.43 35.91 -23.83
CA GLU A 292 37.86 37.02 -24.69
C GLU A 292 37.25 38.35 -24.25
N GLU A 293 36.25 38.33 -23.36
CA GLU A 293 35.61 39.52 -22.79
C GLU A 293 36.31 40.01 -21.50
N ASP A 294 37.30 39.26 -20.98
CA ASP A 294 38.07 39.68 -19.81
C ASP A 294 38.86 40.96 -20.12
N GLU A 295 38.75 41.96 -19.23
CA GLU A 295 39.34 43.29 -19.42
C GLU A 295 40.85 43.25 -19.68
N LYS A 296 41.59 42.36 -19.02
CA LYS A 296 43.04 42.25 -19.20
C LYS A 296 43.39 41.47 -20.47
N ILE A 297 42.63 40.44 -20.82
CA ILE A 297 42.79 39.71 -22.09
C ILE A 297 42.46 40.62 -23.29
N ASP A 298 41.41 41.44 -23.19
CA ASP A 298 41.04 42.41 -24.23
C ASP A 298 42.09 43.50 -24.37
N MET A 299 42.57 44.06 -23.25
CA MET A 299 43.69 45.02 -23.24
C MET A 299 44.95 44.43 -23.87
N LEU A 300 45.28 43.17 -23.57
CA LEU A 300 46.42 42.47 -24.16
C LEU A 300 46.28 42.36 -25.69
N LYS A 301 45.08 42.10 -26.21
CA LYS A 301 44.82 42.06 -27.66
C LYS A 301 44.85 43.43 -28.31
N ALA A 302 44.33 44.46 -27.64
CA ALA A 302 44.24 45.80 -28.18
C ALA A 302 45.58 46.54 -28.16
N GLU A 303 46.35 46.36 -27.09
CA GLU A 303 47.55 47.15 -26.82
C GLU A 303 48.84 46.41 -27.13
N CYS A 304 48.88 45.08 -27.21
CA CYS A 304 50.11 44.30 -27.39
C CYS A 304 50.18 43.60 -28.75
N ASP A 305 51.39 43.22 -29.15
CA ASP A 305 51.62 42.49 -30.40
C ASP A 305 51.12 41.03 -30.24
N GLU A 306 50.74 40.36 -31.34
CA GLU A 306 50.23 38.97 -31.33
C GLU A 306 51.18 38.00 -30.60
N ASP A 307 52.50 38.12 -30.84
CA ASP A 307 53.52 37.30 -30.16
C ASP A 307 53.51 37.47 -28.63
N VAL A 308 53.16 38.67 -28.13
CA VAL A 308 53.07 38.97 -26.69
C VAL A 308 51.78 38.36 -26.12
N TYR A 309 50.68 38.48 -26.85
CA TYR A 309 49.42 37.85 -26.49
C TYR A 309 49.59 36.33 -26.33
N ASP A 310 50.19 35.68 -27.33
CA ASP A 310 50.42 34.23 -27.33
C ASP A 310 51.32 33.79 -26.18
N ALA A 311 52.37 34.56 -25.86
CA ALA A 311 53.27 34.26 -24.75
C ALA A 311 52.54 34.29 -23.39
N VAL A 312 51.76 35.34 -23.13
CA VAL A 312 51.00 35.49 -21.88
C VAL A 312 49.90 34.45 -21.77
N VAL A 313 49.14 34.21 -22.85
CA VAL A 313 48.06 33.21 -22.86
C VAL A 313 48.60 31.79 -22.71
N THR A 314 49.75 31.48 -23.31
CA THR A 314 50.39 30.18 -23.14
C THR A 314 50.80 29.97 -21.68
N ALA A 315 51.48 30.94 -21.07
CA ALA A 315 51.86 30.87 -19.66
C ALA A 315 50.62 30.72 -18.76
N LEU A 316 49.54 31.46 -19.05
CA LEU A 316 48.29 31.40 -18.29
C LEU A 316 47.59 30.02 -18.39
N LYS A 317 47.50 29.45 -19.59
CA LYS A 317 46.94 28.10 -19.81
C LYS A 317 47.78 27.04 -19.08
N GLU A 318 49.10 27.14 -19.18
CA GLU A 318 50.01 26.24 -18.48
C GLU A 318 49.87 26.34 -16.94
N LEU A 319 49.71 27.54 -16.38
CA LEU A 319 49.45 27.71 -14.94
C LEU A 319 48.11 27.10 -14.54
N ASN A 320 47.07 27.25 -15.35
CA ASN A 320 45.74 26.69 -15.04
C ASN A 320 45.72 25.16 -15.12
N GLU A 321 46.41 24.57 -16.10
CA GLU A 321 46.46 23.11 -16.26
C GLU A 321 47.34 22.43 -15.20
N TYR A 322 48.50 23.02 -14.87
CA TYR A 322 49.53 22.34 -14.07
C TYR A 322 49.62 22.82 -12.63
N ASN A 323 49.16 24.04 -12.32
CA ASN A 323 49.18 24.61 -10.97
C ASN A 323 48.03 25.60 -10.72
N PRO A 324 46.76 25.18 -10.92
CA PRO A 324 45.61 26.09 -10.91
C PRO A 324 45.47 26.85 -9.59
N SER A 325 45.73 26.17 -8.46
CA SER A 325 45.64 26.78 -7.13
C SER A 325 46.88 27.58 -6.74
N GLY A 326 48.08 27.14 -7.15
CA GLY A 326 49.33 27.79 -6.75
C GLY A 326 49.68 29.02 -7.57
N ARG A 327 49.35 29.05 -8.87
CA ARG A 327 49.60 30.19 -9.78
C ARG A 327 51.07 30.65 -9.85
N TYR A 328 52.01 29.75 -9.61
CA TYR A 328 53.44 30.00 -9.84
C TYR A 328 54.05 28.97 -10.80
N PRO A 329 55.08 29.35 -11.58
CA PRO A 329 55.70 28.43 -12.52
C PRO A 329 56.35 27.24 -11.83
N LEU A 330 56.17 26.04 -12.38
CA LEU A 330 56.73 24.79 -11.84
C LEU A 330 57.83 24.24 -12.74
N ALA A 331 58.92 23.76 -12.13
CA ALA A 331 59.94 23.00 -12.84
C ALA A 331 59.45 21.57 -13.05
N GLU A 332 59.42 21.13 -14.31
CA GLU A 332 58.80 19.87 -14.68
C GLU A 332 59.63 19.09 -15.71
N LEU A 333 59.63 17.75 -15.59
CA LEU A 333 60.21 16.89 -16.61
C LEU A 333 59.41 17.02 -17.90
N TRP A 334 60.08 17.36 -18.99
CA TRP A 334 59.48 17.66 -20.27
C TRP A 334 60.07 16.80 -21.38
N ASN A 335 59.20 16.24 -22.21
CA ASN A 335 59.58 15.55 -23.42
C ASN A 335 59.49 16.54 -24.59
N ASN A 336 60.63 16.98 -25.11
CA ASN A 336 60.68 17.97 -26.18
C ASN A 336 60.21 17.44 -27.54
N LYS A 337 60.14 16.11 -27.72
CA LYS A 337 59.65 15.51 -28.96
C LYS A 337 58.13 15.39 -28.99
N GLU A 338 57.55 15.08 -27.83
CA GLU A 338 56.11 14.84 -27.68
C GLU A 338 55.37 16.09 -27.16
N GLU A 339 56.09 17.17 -26.85
CA GLU A 339 55.55 18.44 -26.36
C GLU A 339 54.62 18.29 -25.15
N ARG A 340 54.97 17.39 -24.23
CA ARG A 340 54.22 17.11 -23.02
C ARG A 340 55.12 16.82 -21.82
N ARG A 341 54.49 16.76 -20.64
CA ARG A 341 55.11 16.24 -19.42
C ARG A 341 55.69 14.85 -19.68
N ALA A 342 56.97 14.67 -19.37
CA ALA A 342 57.64 13.39 -19.45
C ALA A 342 57.29 12.50 -18.25
N THR A 343 57.20 11.21 -18.50
CA THR A 343 57.03 10.18 -17.48
C THR A 343 58.35 9.93 -16.74
N LEU A 344 58.27 9.38 -15.51
CA LEU A 344 59.44 8.97 -14.75
C LEU A 344 60.28 7.94 -15.52
N LYS A 345 59.62 7.02 -16.22
CA LYS A 345 60.26 6.03 -17.09
C LYS A 345 61.10 6.70 -18.19
N GLU A 346 60.52 7.65 -18.93
CA GLU A 346 61.25 8.41 -19.96
C GLU A 346 62.47 9.14 -19.37
N GLY A 347 62.32 9.74 -18.18
CA GLY A 347 63.42 10.40 -17.47
C GLY A 347 64.56 9.45 -17.08
N VAL A 348 64.22 8.30 -16.48
CA VAL A 348 65.21 7.27 -16.09
C VAL A 348 65.92 6.68 -17.30
N GLU A 349 65.17 6.33 -18.35
CA GLU A 349 65.75 5.81 -19.60
C GLU A 349 66.72 6.82 -20.23
N PHE A 350 66.37 8.11 -20.21
CA PHE A 350 67.21 9.19 -20.70
C PHE A 350 68.54 9.26 -19.92
N ILE A 351 68.49 9.25 -18.59
CA ILE A 351 69.68 9.30 -17.73
C ILE A 351 70.54 8.05 -17.95
N LEU A 352 69.95 6.86 -17.97
CA LEU A 352 70.66 5.60 -18.19
C LEU A 352 71.41 5.59 -19.54
N LYS A 353 70.76 6.07 -20.61
CA LYS A 353 71.37 6.17 -21.94
C LYS A 353 72.55 7.15 -21.93
N ARG A 354 72.41 8.30 -21.28
CA ARG A 354 73.48 9.29 -21.13
C ARG A 354 74.67 8.73 -20.35
N TRP A 355 74.41 8.04 -19.24
CA TRP A 355 75.45 7.41 -18.42
C TRP A 355 76.22 6.32 -19.18
N ARG A 356 75.54 5.45 -19.92
CA ARG A 356 76.20 4.44 -20.78
C ARG A 356 77.13 5.08 -21.80
N THR A 357 76.66 6.14 -22.46
CA THR A 357 77.45 6.88 -23.46
C THR A 357 78.70 7.51 -22.85
N TYR A 358 78.57 8.11 -21.66
CA TYR A 358 79.70 8.67 -20.92
C TYR A 358 80.73 7.60 -20.53
N LYS A 359 80.27 6.45 -20.02
CA LYS A 359 81.13 5.34 -19.61
C LYS A 359 81.94 4.73 -20.77
N HIS A 360 81.36 4.68 -21.97
CA HIS A 360 82.07 4.20 -23.16
C HIS A 360 83.15 5.18 -23.64
N LYS A 361 82.93 6.50 -23.52
CA LYS A 361 83.91 7.52 -23.92
C LYS A 361 85.13 7.60 -23.01
N ASN A 362 85.01 7.21 -21.74
CA ASN A 362 86.11 7.28 -20.76
C ASN A 362 86.86 5.95 -20.58
N ARG A 363 86.63 4.95 -21.45
CA ARG A 363 87.28 3.63 -21.40
C ARG A 363 88.21 3.35 -22.59
N GLY A 364 88.30 4.27 -23.54
CA GLY A 364 89.34 4.31 -24.58
C GLY A 364 90.20 5.53 -24.32
#